data_AF-A0AAD1HWZ1-F1
#
_entry.id   AF-A0AAD1HWZ1-F1
#
_cell.length_a   1.000
_cell.length_b   1.000
_cell.length_c   1.000
_cell.angle_alpha   90.00
_cell.angle_beta   90.00
_cell.angle_gamma   90.00
#
_symmetry.space_group_name_H-M   'P 1'
#
loop_
_entity.id
_entity.type
_entity.pdbx_description
1 polymer ?
#
loop_
_entity_poly.entity_id
_entity_poly.type
_entity_poly.pdbx_seq_one_letter_code
_entity_poly.pdbx_strand_id
1 'polypeptide(L)'
;MMAIRISCLAALAAGASLGLAGPANAELADGTYTMTISESNQFQVGQTQTWHVGSCGPDCRHVEVAGGDTPYDFHLSGDSWIASQPPGQAHGFTTTVENSSLSGTFTFDDGAYYKYRLKKN
;
A
#
# COMPACT_ATOMS: atom_id res chain seq x y z
N MET A 1 -6.64 1.16 71.92
CA MET A 1 -5.58 1.60 71.00
C MET A 1 -5.87 1.02 69.63
N MET A 2 -5.72 1.87 68.63
CA MET A 2 -6.23 1.80 67.26
C MET A 2 -5.28 1.03 66.34
N ALA A 3 -5.79 0.22 65.40
CA ALA A 3 -5.24 0.08 64.04
C ALA A 3 -6.08 -0.91 63.21
N ILE A 4 -7.06 -0.37 62.49
CA ILE A 4 -7.67 -1.02 61.32
C ILE A 4 -6.66 -0.86 60.16
N ARG A 5 -6.28 -1.95 59.49
CA ARG A 5 -5.58 -1.88 58.19
C ARG A 5 -6.39 -2.62 57.14
N ILE A 6 -7.17 -1.82 56.41
CA ILE A 6 -7.82 -2.15 55.15
C ILE A 6 -6.72 -2.21 54.09
N SER A 7 -6.49 -3.38 53.48
CA SER A 7 -5.65 -3.48 52.28
C SER A 7 -6.54 -3.45 51.06
N CYS A 8 -6.37 -2.37 50.30
CA CYS A 8 -7.12 -1.97 49.12
C CYS A 8 -7.07 -2.99 47.97
N LEU A 9 -8.16 -2.97 47.21
CA LEU A 9 -8.38 -3.63 45.93
C LEU A 9 -7.25 -3.36 44.94
N ALA A 10 -6.72 -4.42 44.33
CA ALA A 10 -5.97 -4.30 43.08
C ALA A 10 -6.97 -4.24 41.92
N ALA A 11 -7.12 -3.05 41.35
CA ALA A 11 -7.95 -2.77 40.20
C ALA A 11 -7.51 -3.60 38.98
N LEU A 12 -8.44 -4.35 38.41
CA LEU A 12 -8.31 -4.99 37.11
C LEU A 12 -8.06 -3.89 36.06
N ALA A 13 -6.90 -3.94 35.42
CA ALA A 13 -6.55 -3.05 34.32
C ALA A 13 -7.53 -3.29 33.16
N ALA A 14 -8.40 -2.31 32.92
CA ALA A 14 -9.17 -2.23 31.69
C ALA A 14 -8.17 -2.00 30.54
N GLY A 15 -7.95 -3.02 29.71
CA GLY A 15 -7.21 -2.88 28.47
C GLY A 15 -7.97 -1.92 27.56
N ALA A 16 -7.45 -0.70 27.40
CA ALA A 16 -7.94 0.22 26.40
C ALA A 16 -7.58 -0.32 25.02
N SER A 17 -8.53 -1.00 24.37
CA SER A 17 -8.47 -1.21 22.92
C SER A 17 -8.69 0.15 22.26
N LEU A 18 -7.61 0.90 22.05
CA LEU A 18 -7.58 2.02 21.13
C LEU A 18 -7.73 1.46 19.72
N GLY A 19 -8.96 1.14 19.34
CA GLY A 19 -9.34 1.10 17.93
C GLY A 19 -9.27 2.53 17.41
N LEU A 20 -8.06 2.97 17.02
CA LEU A 20 -7.94 4.11 16.13
C LEU A 20 -8.61 3.69 14.82
N ALA A 21 -9.91 3.96 14.72
CA ALA A 21 -10.50 4.29 13.43
C ALA A 21 -9.80 5.60 13.00
N GLY A 22 -8.57 5.46 12.50
CA GLY A 22 -7.93 6.51 11.72
C GLY A 22 -8.85 6.86 10.57
N PRO A 23 -8.68 8.05 9.96
CA PRO A 23 -9.35 8.34 8.69
C PRO A 23 -9.17 7.11 7.80
N ALA A 24 -10.23 6.74 7.07
CA ALA A 24 -10.16 5.68 6.07
C ALA A 24 -9.15 6.13 5.00
N ASN A 25 -7.86 6.01 5.33
CA ASN A 25 -6.76 6.25 4.44
C ASN A 25 -6.93 5.22 3.34
N ALA A 26 -6.83 5.68 2.10
CA ALA A 26 -6.84 4.81 0.94
C ALA A 26 -5.51 4.04 0.92
N GLU A 27 -5.30 3.18 1.90
CA GLU A 27 -4.10 2.38 2.02
C GLU A 27 -4.08 1.35 0.88
N LEU A 28 -2.88 1.02 0.39
CA LEU A 28 -2.67 -0.13 -0.49
C LEU A 28 -2.80 -1.43 0.33
N ALA A 29 -4.01 -1.70 0.81
CA ALA A 29 -4.36 -2.89 1.57
C ALA A 29 -4.63 -4.09 0.64
N ASP A 30 -4.62 -5.29 1.20
CA ASP A 30 -4.89 -6.52 0.46
C ASP A 30 -6.25 -6.46 -0.26
N GLY A 31 -6.28 -6.92 -1.51
CA GLY A 31 -7.49 -6.95 -2.33
C GLY A 31 -7.23 -6.77 -3.82
N THR A 32 -8.32 -6.64 -4.57
CA THR A 32 -8.26 -6.40 -6.02
C THR A 32 -8.51 -4.93 -6.31
N TYR A 33 -7.70 -4.36 -7.19
CA TYR A 33 -7.77 -2.96 -7.60
C TYR A 33 -7.89 -2.86 -9.11
N THR A 34 -8.66 -1.87 -9.55
CA THR A 34 -8.62 -1.37 -10.92
C THR A 34 -7.63 -0.21 -10.98
N MET A 35 -6.53 -0.39 -11.71
CA MET A 35 -5.61 0.66 -12.09
C MET A 35 -6.13 1.37 -13.33
N THR A 36 -6.15 2.70 -13.35
CA THR A 36 -6.50 3.50 -14.52
C THR A 36 -5.41 4.51 -14.81
N ILE A 37 -4.90 4.52 -16.06
CA ILE A 37 -3.93 5.53 -16.51
C ILE A 37 -4.62 6.90 -16.56
N SER A 38 -4.09 7.87 -15.81
CA SER A 38 -4.62 9.24 -15.72
C SER A 38 -3.83 10.25 -16.55
N GLU A 39 -2.55 9.98 -16.82
CA GLU A 39 -1.65 10.83 -17.59
C GLU A 39 -0.53 9.96 -18.18
N SER A 40 -0.05 10.24 -19.39
CA SER A 40 1.10 9.53 -19.96
C SER A 40 1.73 10.29 -21.12
N ASN A 41 3.01 10.02 -21.38
CA ASN A 41 3.72 10.49 -22.57
C ASN A 41 3.77 9.47 -23.72
N GLN A 42 3.46 8.19 -23.49
CA GLN A 42 3.59 7.10 -24.48
C GLN A 42 2.42 6.09 -24.45
N PHE A 43 1.63 6.08 -23.37
CA PHE A 43 0.54 5.12 -23.17
C PHE A 43 -0.83 5.80 -23.30
N GLN A 44 -1.85 5.01 -23.62
CA GLN A 44 -3.21 5.54 -23.78
C GLN A 44 -3.85 5.85 -22.40
N VAL A 45 -4.20 7.11 -22.19
CA VAL A 45 -4.97 7.55 -21.00
C VAL A 45 -6.36 6.91 -20.98
N GLY A 46 -6.79 6.49 -19.78
CA GLY A 46 -8.07 5.78 -19.56
C GLY A 46 -7.98 4.27 -19.69
N GLN A 47 -6.85 3.72 -20.16
CA GLN A 47 -6.61 2.27 -20.12
C GLN A 47 -6.62 1.77 -18.69
N THR A 48 -7.13 0.54 -18.52
CA THR A 48 -7.25 -0.09 -17.20
C THR A 48 -6.51 -1.41 -17.12
N GLN A 49 -6.03 -1.72 -15.91
CA GLN A 49 -5.46 -3.03 -15.56
C GLN A 49 -5.97 -3.47 -14.20
N THR A 50 -6.02 -4.78 -13.98
CA THR A 50 -6.40 -5.34 -12.67
C THR A 50 -5.14 -5.69 -11.88
N TRP A 51 -5.08 -5.25 -10.64
CA TRP A 51 -4.01 -5.56 -9.69
C TRP A 51 -4.57 -6.41 -8.56
N HIS A 52 -3.89 -7.51 -8.25
CA HIS A 52 -4.12 -8.30 -7.06
C HIS A 52 -3.02 -7.97 -6.05
N VAL A 53 -3.40 -7.35 -4.94
CA VAL A 53 -2.51 -6.89 -3.88
C VAL A 53 -2.64 -7.85 -2.70
N GLY A 54 -1.53 -8.37 -2.21
CA GLY A 54 -1.46 -9.16 -0.98
C GLY A 54 -0.29 -8.75 -0.09
N SER A 55 -0.42 -8.90 1.22
CA SER A 55 0.67 -8.59 2.14
C SER A 55 1.78 -9.64 2.09
N CYS A 56 3.04 -9.19 2.01
CA CYS A 56 4.26 -10.02 2.16
C CYS A 56 5.03 -9.69 3.46
N GLY A 57 4.44 -8.88 4.33
CA GLY A 57 5.04 -8.32 5.53
C GLY A 57 4.40 -6.98 5.91
N PRO A 58 4.73 -6.42 7.10
CA PRO A 58 4.13 -5.17 7.57
C PRO A 58 4.33 -4.02 6.57
N ASP A 59 5.55 -3.88 6.05
CA ASP A 59 5.95 -2.83 5.11
C ASP A 59 6.15 -3.37 3.68
N CYS A 60 5.43 -4.45 3.33
CA CYS A 60 5.56 -5.15 2.04
C CYS A 60 4.18 -5.47 1.44
N ARG A 61 4.00 -5.17 0.16
CA ARG A 61 2.84 -5.59 -0.65
C ARG A 61 3.31 -6.29 -1.92
N HIS A 62 2.90 -7.54 -2.08
CA HIS A 62 3.07 -8.30 -3.29
C HIS A 62 1.94 -7.94 -4.26
N VAL A 63 2.29 -7.53 -5.47
CA VAL A 63 1.34 -7.09 -6.50
C VAL A 63 1.47 -7.94 -7.74
N GLU A 64 0.42 -8.67 -8.07
CA GLU A 64 0.26 -9.38 -9.33
C GLU A 64 -0.60 -8.53 -10.27
N VAL A 65 -0.07 -8.19 -11.44
CA VAL A 65 -0.84 -7.51 -12.49
C VAL A 65 -1.46 -8.55 -13.40
N ALA A 66 -2.78 -8.51 -13.56
CA ALA A 66 -3.48 -9.45 -14.44
C ALA A 66 -2.98 -9.31 -15.89
N GLY A 67 -2.43 -10.40 -16.44
CA GLY A 67 -1.81 -10.42 -17.77
C GLY A 67 -0.40 -9.82 -17.82
N GLY A 68 0.19 -9.48 -16.67
CA GLY A 68 1.61 -9.14 -16.55
C GLY A 68 2.50 -10.37 -16.37
N ASP A 69 3.76 -10.27 -16.77
CA ASP A 69 4.71 -11.39 -16.79
C ASP A 69 5.35 -11.67 -15.43
N THR A 70 5.43 -10.69 -14.54
CA THR A 70 6.12 -10.83 -13.25
C THR A 70 5.49 -9.94 -12.18
N PRO A 71 5.24 -10.47 -10.98
CA PRO A 71 4.75 -9.67 -9.87
C PRO A 71 5.82 -8.76 -9.29
N TYR A 72 5.38 -7.75 -8.54
CA TYR A 72 6.24 -6.74 -7.94
C TYR A 72 6.03 -6.66 -6.44
N ASP A 73 7.13 -6.55 -5.70
CA ASP A 73 7.07 -6.27 -4.26
C ASP A 73 7.23 -4.77 -4.05
N PHE A 74 6.16 -4.16 -3.55
CA PHE A 74 6.15 -2.79 -3.07
C PHE A 74 6.61 -2.75 -1.62
N HIS A 75 7.56 -1.88 -1.32
CA HIS A 75 8.01 -1.60 0.02
C HIS A 75 7.57 -0.21 0.48
N LEU A 76 7.12 -0.10 1.72
CA LEU A 76 6.72 1.18 2.30
C LEU A 76 7.98 2.01 2.60
N SER A 77 8.01 3.25 2.09
CA SER A 77 9.08 4.22 2.34
C SER A 77 8.46 5.58 2.58
N GLY A 78 8.40 5.99 3.86
CA GLY A 78 7.62 7.16 4.26
C GLY A 78 6.13 6.92 4.04
N ASP A 79 5.47 7.80 3.29
CA ASP A 79 4.02 7.72 2.98
C ASP A 79 3.73 7.08 1.61
N SER A 80 4.73 6.49 0.97
CA SER A 80 4.60 5.91 -0.37
C SER A 80 5.10 4.48 -0.43
N TRP A 81 4.38 3.66 -1.17
CA TRP A 81 4.80 2.34 -1.58
C TRP A 81 5.67 2.46 -2.82
N ILE A 82 6.83 1.81 -2.82
CA ILE A 82 7.79 1.88 -3.92
C ILE A 82 8.12 0.46 -4.37
N ALA A 83 8.03 0.21 -5.67
CA ALA A 83 8.55 -0.99 -6.30
C ALA A 83 9.47 -0.61 -7.45
N SER A 84 10.46 -1.45 -7.71
CA SER A 84 11.29 -1.40 -8.90
C SER A 84 11.29 -2.76 -9.53
N GLN A 85 11.49 -2.82 -10.85
CA GLN A 85 11.56 -4.10 -11.53
C GLN A 85 12.67 -4.98 -10.94
N PRO A 86 12.42 -6.30 -10.77
CA PRO A 86 13.48 -7.23 -10.39
C PRO A 86 14.63 -7.22 -11.41
N PRO A 87 15.89 -7.41 -10.97
CA PRO A 87 17.02 -7.48 -11.88
C PRO A 87 16.85 -8.61 -12.90
N GLY A 88 17.18 -8.33 -14.17
CA GLY A 88 17.18 -9.34 -15.25
C GLY A 88 16.05 -9.21 -16.29
N GLN A 89 15.26 -8.14 -16.26
CA GLN A 89 14.23 -7.85 -17.27
C GLN A 89 14.66 -6.77 -18.28
N ALA A 90 13.99 -6.76 -19.44
CA ALA A 90 14.41 -5.97 -20.61
C ALA A 90 14.18 -4.44 -20.49
N HIS A 91 13.24 -4.02 -19.65
CA HIS A 91 12.85 -2.61 -19.50
C HIS A 91 12.66 -2.26 -18.03
N GLY A 92 13.72 -1.75 -17.40
CA GLY A 92 13.69 -1.28 -16.02
C GLY A 92 12.59 -0.25 -15.81
N PHE A 93 11.93 -0.36 -14.67
CA PHE A 93 10.99 0.65 -14.22
C PHE A 93 11.10 0.85 -12.71
N THR A 94 10.69 2.03 -12.28
CA THR A 94 10.34 2.32 -10.89
C THR A 94 8.88 2.76 -10.86
N THR A 95 8.16 2.31 -9.84
CA THR A 95 6.80 2.76 -9.58
C THR A 95 6.59 3.13 -8.13
N THR A 96 5.75 4.14 -7.93
CA THR A 96 5.32 4.60 -6.61
C THR A 96 3.80 4.58 -6.52
N VAL A 97 3.27 4.34 -5.32
CA VAL A 97 1.86 4.52 -4.96
C VAL A 97 1.80 5.33 -3.67
N GLU A 98 1.16 6.49 -3.71
CA GLU A 98 0.88 7.29 -2.52
C GLU A 98 -0.17 6.60 -1.65
N ASN A 99 0.15 6.40 -0.37
CA ASN A 99 -0.69 5.63 0.54
C ASN A 99 -2.00 6.32 0.97
N SER A 100 -2.14 7.62 0.73
CA SER A 100 -3.34 8.38 1.09
C SER A 100 -4.31 8.53 -0.09
N SER A 101 -3.80 8.53 -1.32
CA SER A 101 -4.56 8.88 -2.52
C SER A 101 -4.74 7.71 -3.49
N LEU A 102 -3.95 6.64 -3.33
CA LEU A 102 -3.80 5.54 -4.29
C LEU A 102 -3.44 6.03 -5.71
N SER A 103 -2.81 7.19 -5.81
CA SER A 103 -2.24 7.68 -7.04
C SER A 103 -0.80 7.21 -7.15
N GLY A 104 -0.38 6.86 -8.35
CA GLY A 104 0.96 6.36 -8.58
C GLY A 104 1.55 6.82 -9.88
N THR A 105 2.84 6.59 -10.03
CA THR A 105 3.58 6.83 -11.27
C THR A 105 4.38 5.59 -11.63
N PHE A 106 4.37 5.18 -12.89
CA PHE A 106 5.38 4.30 -13.47
C PHE A 106 6.33 5.15 -14.28
N THR A 107 7.63 4.96 -14.06
CA THR A 107 8.70 5.55 -14.84
C THR A 107 9.59 4.44 -15.35
N PHE A 108 9.77 4.38 -16.66
CA PHE A 108 10.64 3.43 -17.34
C PHE A 108 12.02 4.04 -17.59
N ASP A 109 13.03 3.19 -17.71
CA ASP A 109 14.43 3.60 -17.90
C ASP A 109 14.66 4.38 -19.22
N ASP A 110 13.79 4.17 -20.22
CA ASP A 110 13.82 4.90 -21.49
C ASP A 110 13.16 6.30 -21.42
N GLY A 111 12.68 6.70 -20.25
CA GLY A 111 12.00 7.96 -20.00
C GLY A 111 10.50 7.94 -20.31
N ALA A 112 9.93 6.81 -20.74
CA ALA A 112 8.49 6.65 -20.79
C ALA A 112 7.92 6.72 -19.37
N TYR A 113 6.72 7.27 -19.22
CA TYR A 113 6.02 7.28 -17.95
C TYR A 113 4.50 7.28 -18.13
N TYR A 114 3.83 6.86 -17.07
CA TYR A 114 2.42 7.16 -16.88
C TYR A 114 2.09 7.35 -15.42
N LYS A 115 1.15 8.26 -15.14
CA LYS A 115 0.48 8.35 -13.85
C LYS A 115 -0.78 7.50 -13.89
N TYR A 116 -1.13 6.95 -12.74
CA TYR A 116 -2.30 6.12 -12.61
C TYR A 116 -3.01 6.37 -11.29
N ARG A 117 -4.24 5.86 -11.20
CA ARG A 117 -5.00 5.82 -9.96
C ARG A 117 -5.54 4.41 -9.74
N LEU A 118 -5.38 3.90 -8.53
CA LEU A 118 -5.97 2.63 -8.13
C LEU A 118 -7.33 2.89 -7.48
N LYS A 119 -8.29 2.04 -7.80
CA LYS A 119 -9.59 1.96 -7.14
C LYS A 119 -9.81 0.53 -6.67
N LYS A 120 -10.02 0.36 -5.37
CA LYS A 120 -10.35 -0.96 -4.81
C LYS A 120 -11.72 -1.41 -5.33
N ASN A 121 -11.80 -2.68 -5.75
CA ASN A 121 -13.02 -3.32 -6.24
C ASN A 121 -13.83 -3.96 -5.10
#